data_AF-A0A8C5ZWK6-F1
#
_entry.id   AF-A0A8C5ZWK6-F1
#
_cell.length_a   1.000
_cell.length_b   1.000
_cell.length_c   1.000
_cell.angle_alpha   90.00
_cell.angle_beta   90.00
_cell.angle_gamma   90.00
#
_symmetry.space_group_name_H-M   'P 1'
#
loop_
_entity.id
_entity.type
_entity.pdbx_description
1 polymer ?
#
loop_
_entity_poly.entity_id
_entity_poly.type
_entity_poly.pdbx_seq_one_letter_code
_entity_poly.pdbx_strand_id
1 'polypeptide(L)'
;MGNTEAERMMTGLLQLYHEYAQDLGAMDKAGLSKMMQENFPTFLSACERKSPDFLEKFFQKEDVNHDEKISFPEFLSSVATVAMDMYPESQGQKPCSEG
;
A
#
# COMPACT_ATOMS: atom_id res chain seq x y z
N MET A 1 -28.16 13.43 4.32
CA MET A 1 -26.82 13.91 4.72
C MET A 1 -25.83 13.07 3.96
N GLY A 2 -24.95 13.67 3.16
CA GLY A 2 -23.91 12.92 2.44
C GLY A 2 -22.79 12.52 3.37
N ASN A 3 -22.02 11.49 2.99
CA ASN A 3 -20.84 11.06 3.73
C ASN A 3 -19.87 12.23 3.91
N THR A 4 -19.32 12.35 5.12
CA THR A 4 -18.20 13.23 5.46
C THR A 4 -16.95 12.84 4.66
N GLU A 5 -15.95 13.74 4.58
CA GLU A 5 -14.70 13.42 3.88
C GLU A 5 -13.98 12.21 4.51
N ALA A 6 -14.00 12.08 5.84
CA ALA A 6 -13.44 10.92 6.53
C ALA A 6 -14.14 9.61 6.12
N GLU A 7 -15.47 9.58 6.07
CA GLU A 7 -16.21 8.39 5.63
C GLU A 7 -15.94 8.06 4.15
N ARG A 8 -15.74 9.07 3.30
CA ARG A 8 -15.36 8.84 1.89
C ARG A 8 -13.96 8.26 1.77
N MET A 9 -12.99 8.75 2.55
CA MET A 9 -11.64 8.17 2.58
C MET A 9 -11.67 6.70 3.01
N MET A 10 -12.42 6.38 4.07
CA MET A 10 -12.58 4.98 4.51
C MET A 10 -13.26 4.12 3.44
N THR A 11 -14.28 4.65 2.76
CA THR A 11 -14.93 3.96 1.63
C THR A 11 -13.96 3.73 0.49
N GLY A 12 -13.09 4.70 0.18
CA GLY A 12 -12.06 4.57 -0.85
C GLY A 12 -11.06 3.46 -0.54
N LEU A 13 -10.60 3.36 0.72
CA LEU A 13 -9.70 2.26 1.14
C LEU A 13 -10.36 0.89 1.00
N LEU A 14 -11.64 0.77 1.37
CA LEU A 14 -12.40 -0.48 1.20
C LEU A 14 -12.54 -0.86 -0.28
N GLN A 15 -12.89 0.11 -1.14
CA GLN A 15 -13.00 -0.12 -2.57
C GLN A 15 -11.67 -0.55 -3.19
N LEU A 16 -10.59 0.12 -2.81
CA LEU A 16 -9.24 -0.22 -3.26
C LEU A 16 -8.89 -1.66 -2.87
N TYR A 17 -9.08 -2.04 -1.60
CA TYR A 17 -8.80 -3.41 -1.16
C TYR A 17 -9.64 -4.44 -1.94
N HIS A 18 -10.95 -4.22 -2.08
CA HIS A 18 -11.83 -5.14 -2.80
C HIS A 18 -11.46 -5.30 -4.28
N GLU A 19 -11.00 -4.23 -4.93
CA GLU A 19 -10.58 -4.27 -6.33
C GLU A 19 -9.37 -5.19 -6.55
N TYR A 20 -8.40 -5.19 -5.63
CA TYR A 20 -7.16 -5.95 -5.77
C TYR A 20 -7.15 -7.29 -5.03
N ALA A 21 -8.00 -7.49 -4.02
CA ALA A 21 -8.18 -8.78 -3.35
C ALA A 21 -8.99 -9.79 -4.18
N GLN A 22 -9.75 -9.31 -5.17
CA GLN A 22 -10.62 -10.13 -6.04
C GLN A 22 -11.53 -11.08 -5.24
N ASP A 23 -11.98 -12.18 -5.87
CA ASP A 23 -12.89 -13.17 -5.26
C ASP A 23 -12.23 -14.04 -4.17
N LEU A 24 -10.93 -13.87 -3.93
CA LEU A 24 -10.15 -14.71 -3.00
C LEU A 24 -10.29 -14.27 -1.53
N GLY A 25 -10.87 -13.09 -1.28
CA GLY A 25 -11.03 -12.51 0.06
C GLY A 25 -9.75 -11.93 0.66
N ALA A 26 -8.60 -12.18 0.04
CA ALA A 26 -7.29 -11.63 0.41
C ALA A 26 -6.47 -11.35 -0.85
N MET A 27 -5.62 -10.34 -0.77
CA MET A 27 -4.82 -9.86 -1.88
C MET A 27 -3.49 -10.61 -1.95
N ASP A 28 -3.21 -11.28 -3.06
CA ASP A 28 -1.91 -11.91 -3.25
C ASP A 28 -0.83 -10.88 -3.63
N LYS A 29 0.39 -11.37 -3.80
CA LYS A 29 1.54 -10.54 -4.19
C LYS A 29 1.37 -9.82 -5.52
N ALA A 30 0.69 -10.44 -6.48
CA ALA A 30 0.42 -9.83 -7.78
C ALA A 30 -0.60 -8.69 -7.63
N GLY A 31 -1.64 -8.89 -6.81
CA GLY A 31 -2.63 -7.89 -6.45
C GLY A 31 -1.98 -6.68 -5.77
N LEU A 32 -1.12 -6.89 -4.76
CA LEU A 32 -0.43 -5.80 -4.08
C LEU A 32 0.49 -5.03 -5.05
N SER A 33 1.25 -5.75 -5.88
CA SER A 33 2.12 -5.13 -6.88
C SER A 33 1.34 -4.26 -7.85
N LYS A 34 0.21 -4.76 -8.35
CA LYS A 34 -0.68 -4.03 -9.26
C LYS A 34 -1.28 -2.79 -8.59
N MET A 35 -1.77 -2.93 -7.35
CA MET A 35 -2.28 -1.82 -6.56
C MET A 35 -1.25 -0.71 -6.40
N MET A 36 0.00 -1.06 -6.05
CA MET A 36 1.09 -0.10 -5.89
C MET A 36 1.44 0.60 -7.20
N GLN A 37 1.50 -0.13 -8.31
CA GLN A 37 1.79 0.41 -9.64
C GLN A 37 0.71 1.37 -10.14
N GLU A 38 -0.57 1.03 -9.94
CA GLU A 38 -1.70 1.82 -10.46
C GLU A 38 -2.04 3.02 -9.58
N ASN A 39 -1.91 2.90 -8.26
CA ASN A 39 -2.38 3.92 -7.31
C ASN A 39 -1.26 4.74 -6.66
N PHE A 40 -0.05 4.21 -6.60
CA PHE A 40 1.11 4.86 -6.01
C PHE A 40 2.33 4.93 -6.96
N PRO A 41 2.17 5.24 -8.27
CA PRO A 41 3.26 5.11 -9.25
C PRO A 41 4.47 6.01 -8.95
N THR A 42 4.24 7.23 -8.48
CA THR A 42 5.30 8.19 -8.14
C THR A 42 6.11 7.73 -6.94
N PHE A 43 5.42 7.28 -5.89
CA PHE A 43 6.04 6.72 -4.69
C PHE A 43 6.85 5.47 -5.03
N LEU A 44 6.22 4.52 -5.72
CA LEU A 44 6.85 3.27 -6.13
C LEU A 44 8.12 3.50 -6.95
N SER A 45 8.04 4.38 -7.95
CA SER A 45 9.20 4.73 -8.79
C SER A 45 10.36 5.32 -7.98
N ALA A 46 10.06 6.09 -6.94
CA ALA A 46 11.09 6.65 -6.07
C ALA A 46 11.74 5.59 -5.18
N CYS A 47 10.96 4.65 -4.67
CA CYS A 47 11.47 3.54 -3.85
C CYS A 47 12.28 2.53 -4.67
N GLU A 48 11.79 2.13 -5.85
CA GLU A 48 12.47 1.16 -6.71
C GLU A 48 13.82 1.66 -7.22
N ARG A 49 13.96 2.98 -7.44
CA ARG A 49 15.26 3.60 -7.76
C ARG A 49 16.31 3.42 -6.66
N LYS A 50 15.89 3.27 -5.41
CA LYS A 50 16.77 3.02 -4.26
C LYS A 50 16.94 1.53 -4.00
N SER A 51 15.86 0.77 -4.06
CA SER A 51 15.81 -0.67 -3.80
C SER A 51 15.01 -1.34 -4.91
N PRO A 52 15.65 -1.92 -5.94
CA PRO A 52 14.95 -2.58 -7.05
C PRO A 52 14.03 -3.75 -6.64
N ASP A 53 14.26 -4.29 -5.44
CA ASP A 53 13.47 -5.33 -4.79
C ASP A 53 12.47 -4.78 -3.74
N PHE A 54 12.13 -3.49 -3.82
CA PHE A 54 11.26 -2.82 -2.85
C PHE A 54 9.91 -3.54 -2.69
N LEU A 55 9.21 -3.86 -3.79
CA LEU A 55 7.90 -4.52 -3.71
C LEU A 55 7.97 -5.91 -3.08
N GLU A 56 9.07 -6.64 -3.33
CA GLU A 56 9.32 -7.94 -2.71
C GLU A 56 9.42 -7.80 -1.19
N LYS A 57 10.30 -6.90 -0.74
CA LYS A 57 10.52 -6.64 0.69
C LYS A 57 9.28 -6.06 1.37
N PHE A 58 8.55 -5.21 0.67
CA PHE A 58 7.31 -4.61 1.15
C PHE A 58 6.24 -5.68 1.35
N PHE A 59 6.05 -6.56 0.36
CA PHE A 59 5.12 -7.68 0.50
C PHE A 59 5.48 -8.57 1.69
N GLN A 60 6.75 -8.99 1.80
CA GLN A 60 7.21 -9.85 2.90
C GLN A 60 7.08 -9.19 4.29
N LYS A 61 7.23 -7.86 4.36
CA LYS A 61 7.07 -7.10 5.60
C LYS A 61 5.60 -7.04 6.03
N GLU A 62 4.70 -6.82 5.09
CA GLU A 62 3.27 -6.62 5.38
C GLU A 62 2.48 -7.94 5.47
N ASP A 63 2.96 -9.02 4.85
CA ASP A 63 2.51 -10.40 5.11
C ASP A 63 3.04 -10.90 6.46
N VAL A 64 2.49 -10.33 7.53
CA VAL A 64 2.93 -10.55 8.92
C VAL A 64 2.68 -11.99 9.35
N ASN A 65 1.59 -12.59 8.88
CA ASN A 65 1.20 -13.95 9.25
C ASN A 65 1.85 -15.04 8.37
N HIS A 66 2.51 -14.63 7.27
CA HIS A 66 3.24 -15.49 6.33
C HIS A 66 2.36 -16.52 5.60
N ASP A 67 1.12 -16.15 5.25
CA ASP A 67 0.22 -16.98 4.45
C ASP A 67 0.29 -16.70 2.94
N GLU A 68 1.28 -15.90 2.52
CA GLU A 68 1.49 -15.44 1.16
C GLU A 68 0.32 -14.60 0.62
N LYS A 69 -0.43 -13.95 1.52
CA LYS A 69 -1.53 -13.04 1.19
C LYS A 69 -1.52 -11.83 2.11
N ILE A 70 -2.22 -10.79 1.67
CA ILE A 70 -2.43 -9.55 2.39
C ILE A 70 -3.92 -9.50 2.74
N SER A 71 -4.22 -9.74 4.01
CA SER A 71 -5.54 -9.53 4.59
C SER A 71 -5.87 -8.04 4.72
N PHE A 72 -7.12 -7.70 5.03
CA PHE A 72 -7.52 -6.30 5.17
C PHE A 72 -6.73 -5.53 6.26
N PRO A 73 -6.46 -6.11 7.45
CA PRO A 73 -5.58 -5.47 8.45
C PRO A 73 -4.15 -5.23 7.92
N GLU A 74 -3.57 -6.19 7.20
CA GLU A 74 -2.22 -6.07 6.61
C GLU A 74 -2.21 -5.04 5.47
N PHE A 75 -3.29 -4.93 4.71
CA PHE A 75 -3.47 -3.85 3.75
C PHE A 75 -3.52 -2.47 4.44
N LEU A 76 -4.24 -2.32 5.55
CA LEU A 76 -4.25 -1.06 6.30
C LEU A 76 -2.86 -0.73 6.86
N SER A 77 -2.10 -1.74 7.29
CA SER A 77 -0.69 -1.59 7.66
C SER A 77 0.16 -1.10 6.47
N SER A 78 -0.03 -1.70 5.29
CA SER A 78 0.63 -1.30 4.05
C SER A 78 0.36 0.16 3.70
N VAL A 79 -0.90 0.60 3.76
CA VAL A 79 -1.31 1.99 3.53
C VAL A 79 -0.68 2.92 4.56
N ALA A 80 -0.60 2.51 5.83
CA ALA A 80 0.06 3.30 6.86
C ALA A 80 1.56 3.45 6.59
N THR A 81 2.26 2.37 6.20
CA THR A 81 3.68 2.41 5.79
C THR A 81 3.89 3.41 4.65
N VAL A 82 3.09 3.34 3.58
CA VAL A 82 3.16 4.29 2.46
C VAL A 82 2.91 5.73 2.91
N ALA A 83 1.88 5.96 3.74
CA ALA A 83 1.58 7.29 4.25
C ALA A 83 2.73 7.85 5.13
N MET A 84 3.37 6.99 5.92
CA MET A 84 4.54 7.36 6.74
C MET A 84 5.74 7.74 5.88
N ASP A 85 5.95 7.10 4.73
CA ASP A 85 7.03 7.48 3.80
C ASP A 85 6.70 8.75 3.00
N MET A 86 5.44 8.92 2.59
CA MET A 86 4.99 10.12 1.85
C MET A 86 4.93 11.37 2.73
N TYR A 87 4.74 11.24 4.04
CA TYR A 87 4.63 12.39 4.94
C TYR A 87 5.94 13.24 4.97
N PRO A 88 7.13 12.67 5.19
CA PRO A 88 8.40 13.37 5.03
C PRO A 88 8.59 13.98 3.63
N GLU A 89 8.15 13.30 2.56
CA GLU A 89 8.21 13.85 1.19
C GLU A 89 7.39 15.13 1.06
N SER A 90 6.21 15.18 1.66
CA SER A 90 5.38 16.38 1.70
C SER A 90 6.07 17.57 2.40
N GLN A 91 7.09 17.29 3.23
CA GLN A 91 7.93 18.26 3.92
C GLN A 91 9.28 18.51 3.20
N GLY A 92 9.46 17.98 1.99
CA GLY A 92 10.65 18.17 1.15
C GLY A 92 11.80 17.18 1.40
N GLN A 93 11.57 16.10 2.16
CA GLN A 93 12.56 15.04 2.36
C GLN A 93 12.53 14.02 1.21
N LYS A 94 13.59 13.20 1.09
CA LYS A 94 13.65 12.19 0.01
C LYS A 94 12.73 11.00 0.35
N PRO A 95 11.96 10.49 -0.63
CA PRO A 95 11.13 9.28 -0.52
C PRO A 95 11.87 8.08 0.03
N CYS A 96 11.18 7.17 0.72
CA CYS A 96 11.68 5.84 1.07
C CYS A 96 13.04 5.92 1.81
N SER A 97 13.01 6.57 2.98
CA SER A 97 14.16 6.62 3.88
C SER A 97 14.36 5.23 4.48
N GLU A 98 15.59 4.74 4.53
CA GLU A 98 15.87 3.40 5.06
C GLU A 98 15.42 3.31 6.52
N GLY A 99 14.57 2.31 6.82
CA GLY A 99 14.42 1.70 8.15
C GLY A 99 13.49 2.40 9.13
#